data_AF-A0A1J1LV52-F1
#
_entry.id   AF-A0A1J1LV52-F1
#
_cell.length_a   1.000
_cell.length_b   1.000
_cell.length_c   1.000
_cell.angle_alpha   90.00
_cell.angle_beta   90.00
_cell.angle_gamma   90.00
#
_symmetry.space_group_name_H-M   'P 1'
#
loop_
_entity.id
_entity.type
_entity.pdbx_description
1 polymer ?
#
loop_
_entity_poly.entity_id
_entity_poly.type
_entity_poly.pdbx_seq_one_letter_code
_entity_poly.pdbx_strand_id
1 'polypeptide(L)'
;MTYTNRSMFTVPITSKACKLAKSFKSQYENPTKAEQVYLNTLAVYAVETYCECLGIETDLENSDSLNSVMQPLMNIADLEIEGIGKIECRPVLPEDEFCYIPVDTWENRIGYIVVEIDEPSREATLLGFYPPVNALEMMEEISLDSFLPLETFIDYLNRLESALVFFQSDDEVVETVKIRLAEQPITEIIAGLERIYRIHPKDKWRYAGGKFLASAAQEDIAWRGGNREDNFNNDEWQELAEELMNKLDEIWKDKVDILSETNVVNQPLPQPMINAQFNTLPVNFVHLNNWLDPNQESLNHWLSFEIFLKSLPENRSLRFVAAPRSRSAETEDRLESVSKVWQFQLLDYPLVLVMAYQVESEEKRTVIARLYPNGEDAYLPPDVKLIILEESGEVFLEATSRSVDNWIQLEFQGEPGERFSIKIELGEASITDNFMI
;
A
#
# COMPACT_ATOMS: atom_id res chain seq x y z
N MET A 1 -22.79 -8.91 -13.50
CA MET A 1 -22.61 -8.14 -12.25
C MET A 1 -21.73 -8.95 -11.34
N THR A 2 -20.43 -8.92 -11.61
CA THR A 2 -19.38 -9.45 -10.74
C THR A 2 -19.03 -8.33 -9.78
N TYR A 3 -19.61 -8.36 -8.58
CA TYR A 3 -19.21 -7.45 -7.52
C TYR A 3 -17.83 -7.90 -7.04
N THR A 4 -16.79 -7.27 -7.56
CA THR A 4 -15.43 -7.36 -7.05
C THR A 4 -15.40 -6.70 -5.67
N ASN A 5 -15.08 -7.47 -4.63
CA ASN A 5 -14.92 -6.98 -3.26
C ASN A 5 -13.59 -6.19 -3.17
N ARG A 6 -13.54 -4.99 -3.78
CA ARG A 6 -12.43 -4.04 -3.62
C ARG A 6 -12.78 -3.10 -2.47
N SER A 7 -11.85 -2.89 -1.53
CA SER A 7 -12.00 -1.80 -0.56
C SER A 7 -11.93 -0.48 -1.33
N MET A 8 -13.10 0.14 -1.49
CA MET A 8 -13.30 1.42 -2.13
C MET A 8 -13.45 2.48 -1.04
N PHE A 9 -12.90 3.66 -1.23
CA PHE A 9 -13.03 4.74 -0.26
C PHE A 9 -13.81 5.91 -0.84
N THR A 10 -15.05 6.08 -0.37
CA THR A 10 -15.92 7.17 -0.80
C THR A 10 -15.86 8.35 0.16
N VAL A 11 -15.56 9.53 -0.40
CA VAL A 11 -15.60 10.82 0.29
C VAL A 11 -16.68 11.73 -0.32
N PRO A 12 -17.34 12.57 0.49
CA PRO A 12 -18.27 13.55 -0.04
C PRO A 12 -17.52 14.64 -0.81
N ILE A 13 -18.04 15.03 -1.97
CA ILE A 13 -17.56 16.20 -2.71
C ILE A 13 -18.00 17.47 -1.95
N THR A 14 -17.07 17.99 -1.16
CA THR A 14 -17.35 19.11 -0.25
C THR A 14 -17.60 20.41 -1.02
N SER A 15 -18.27 21.35 -0.36
CA SER A 15 -18.48 22.68 -0.93
C SER A 15 -17.15 23.43 -1.16
N LYS A 16 -16.10 23.11 -0.38
CA LYS A 16 -14.75 23.67 -0.55
C LYS A 16 -14.14 23.16 -1.86
N ALA A 17 -14.13 21.84 -2.06
CA ALA A 17 -13.63 21.20 -3.27
C ALA A 17 -14.34 21.71 -4.54
N CYS A 18 -15.68 21.71 -4.54
CA CYS A 18 -16.46 22.23 -5.68
C CYS A 18 -16.15 23.70 -6.00
N LYS A 19 -15.95 24.55 -4.98
CA LYS A 19 -15.64 25.97 -5.21
C LYS A 19 -14.26 26.13 -5.86
N LEU A 20 -13.26 25.39 -5.37
CA LEU A 20 -11.92 25.39 -5.94
C LEU A 20 -11.94 24.90 -7.39
N ALA A 21 -12.54 23.73 -7.64
CA ALA A 21 -12.64 23.15 -8.98
C ALA A 21 -13.38 24.08 -9.95
N LYS A 22 -14.48 24.72 -9.52
CA LYS A 22 -15.20 25.72 -10.36
C LYS A 22 -14.36 26.96 -10.63
N SER A 23 -13.56 27.39 -9.66
CA SER A 23 -12.68 28.55 -9.84
C SER A 23 -11.60 28.28 -10.89
N PHE A 24 -10.98 27.10 -10.88
CA PHE A 24 -10.01 26.69 -11.92
C PHE A 24 -10.69 26.47 -13.27
N LYS A 25 -11.81 25.76 -13.32
CA LYS A 25 -12.63 25.58 -14.52
C LYS A 25 -12.91 26.90 -15.25
N SER A 26 -13.24 27.96 -14.51
CA SER A 26 -13.60 29.26 -15.07
C SER A 26 -12.45 30.02 -15.75
N GLN A 27 -11.20 29.56 -15.58
CA GLN A 27 -10.02 30.18 -16.19
C GLN A 27 -9.80 29.72 -17.64
N TYR A 28 -10.52 28.70 -18.09
CA TYR A 28 -10.32 28.09 -19.40
C TYR A 28 -11.51 28.33 -20.33
N GLU A 29 -11.24 28.87 -21.53
CA GLU A 29 -12.25 29.03 -22.59
C GLU A 29 -12.57 27.71 -23.29
N ASN A 30 -11.58 26.80 -23.39
CA ASN A 30 -11.77 25.49 -24.01
C ASN A 30 -12.60 24.60 -23.08
N PRO A 31 -13.80 24.15 -23.50
CA PRO A 31 -14.70 23.40 -22.63
C PRO A 31 -14.14 22.03 -22.21
N THR A 32 -13.42 21.34 -23.09
CA THR A 32 -12.80 20.04 -22.77
C THR A 32 -11.73 20.19 -21.71
N LYS A 33 -10.83 21.18 -21.86
CA LYS A 33 -9.78 21.46 -20.87
C LYS A 33 -10.39 21.94 -19.54
N ALA A 34 -11.41 22.77 -19.59
CA ALA A 34 -12.11 23.26 -18.41
C ALA A 34 -12.74 22.11 -17.61
N GLU A 35 -13.39 21.17 -18.30
CA GLU A 35 -13.97 19.97 -17.67
C GLU A 35 -12.90 19.06 -17.07
N GLN A 36 -11.83 18.81 -17.83
CA GLN A 36 -10.69 18.03 -17.39
C GLN A 36 -10.07 18.61 -16.11
N VAL A 37 -9.79 19.92 -16.06
CA VAL A 37 -9.23 20.57 -14.87
C VAL A 37 -10.19 20.48 -13.69
N TYR A 38 -11.50 20.62 -13.94
CA TYR A 38 -12.51 20.46 -12.91
C TYR A 38 -12.49 19.07 -12.28
N LEU A 39 -12.52 18.00 -13.08
CA LEU A 39 -12.47 16.62 -12.60
C LEU A 39 -11.13 16.28 -11.92
N ASN A 40 -10.01 16.70 -12.51
CA ASN A 40 -8.67 16.51 -11.92
C ASN A 40 -8.61 17.15 -10.53
N THR A 41 -9.16 18.37 -10.36
CA THR A 41 -9.17 19.05 -9.06
C THR A 41 -9.99 18.30 -8.02
N LEU A 42 -11.13 17.72 -8.41
CA LEU A 42 -11.95 16.91 -7.51
C LEU A 42 -11.25 15.60 -7.11
N ALA A 43 -10.55 14.96 -8.05
CA ALA A 43 -9.77 13.76 -7.78
C ALA A 43 -8.62 14.03 -6.80
N VAL A 44 -7.82 15.09 -7.02
CA VAL A 44 -6.74 15.50 -6.10
C VAL A 44 -7.28 15.72 -4.69
N TYR A 45 -8.38 16.46 -4.56
CA TYR A 45 -9.01 16.71 -3.25
C TYR A 45 -9.49 15.42 -2.56
N ALA A 46 -10.05 14.47 -3.32
CA ALA A 46 -10.52 13.21 -2.77
C ALA A 46 -9.36 12.37 -2.22
N VAL A 47 -8.25 12.32 -2.95
CA VAL A 47 -7.03 11.63 -2.52
C VAL A 47 -6.35 12.33 -1.35
N GLU A 48 -6.28 13.66 -1.36
CA GLU A 48 -5.80 14.46 -0.22
C GLU A 48 -6.61 14.13 1.03
N THR A 49 -7.94 14.10 0.95
CA THR A 49 -8.81 13.74 2.08
C THR A 49 -8.51 12.33 2.59
N TYR A 50 -8.25 11.37 1.69
CA TYR A 50 -7.86 10.02 2.08
C TYR A 50 -6.50 9.99 2.80
N CYS A 51 -5.50 10.72 2.30
CA CYS A 51 -4.20 10.89 2.94
C CYS A 51 -4.32 11.56 4.32
N GLU A 52 -5.14 12.60 4.46
CA GLU A 52 -5.45 13.26 5.73
C GLU A 52 -6.02 12.25 6.75
N CYS A 53 -6.99 11.43 6.34
CA CYS A 53 -7.54 10.37 7.19
C CYS A 53 -6.46 9.38 7.66
N LEU A 54 -5.48 9.10 6.82
CA LEU A 54 -4.34 8.23 7.11
C LEU A 54 -3.14 8.97 7.74
N GLY A 55 -3.30 10.23 8.13
CA GLY A 55 -2.20 11.00 8.70
C GLY A 55 -0.95 11.08 7.80
N ILE A 56 -1.11 10.90 6.50
CA ILE A 56 -0.06 11.06 5.50
C ILE A 56 0.03 12.55 5.18
N GLU A 57 1.20 13.13 5.39
CA GLU A 57 1.47 14.54 5.13
C GLU A 57 1.53 14.78 3.61
N THR A 58 0.81 15.79 3.13
CA THR A 58 0.71 16.14 1.71
C THR A 58 0.90 17.62 1.50
N ASP A 59 1.38 18.01 0.32
CA ASP A 59 1.67 19.40 -0.03
C ASP A 59 1.03 19.79 -1.36
N LEU A 60 -0.15 20.40 -1.27
CA LEU A 60 -0.84 20.94 -2.44
C LEU A 60 -0.08 22.08 -3.13
N GLU A 61 0.75 22.85 -2.42
CA GLU A 61 1.45 24.00 -3.01
C GLU A 61 2.60 23.55 -3.92
N ASN A 62 3.24 22.43 -3.59
CA ASN A 62 4.28 21.80 -4.41
C ASN A 62 3.72 20.88 -5.53
N SER A 63 2.40 20.72 -5.60
CA SER A 63 1.72 19.97 -6.66
C SER A 63 1.54 20.84 -7.93
N ASP A 64 1.92 20.32 -9.09
CA ASP A 64 1.85 21.02 -10.38
C ASP A 64 0.39 21.24 -10.84
N SER A 65 -0.54 20.45 -10.32
CA SER A 65 -1.98 20.54 -10.52
C SER A 65 -2.58 21.84 -10.01
N LEU A 66 -1.93 22.51 -9.04
CA LEU A 66 -2.30 23.86 -8.59
C LEU A 66 -1.45 24.96 -9.24
N ASN A 67 -0.43 24.60 -10.01
CA ASN A 67 0.48 25.55 -10.63
C ASN A 67 -0.16 26.21 -11.86
N SER A 68 -0.29 27.55 -11.82
CA SER A 68 -0.92 28.35 -12.89
C SER A 68 -0.24 28.25 -14.26
N VAL A 69 1.01 27.76 -14.33
CA VAL A 69 1.76 27.56 -15.58
C VAL A 69 1.63 26.13 -16.08
N MET A 70 1.71 25.13 -15.20
CA MET A 70 1.67 23.71 -15.60
C MET A 70 0.25 23.23 -15.90
N GLN A 71 -0.74 23.61 -15.08
CA GLN A 71 -2.14 23.19 -15.24
C GLN A 71 -2.71 23.51 -16.65
N PRO A 72 -2.44 24.67 -17.28
CA PRO A 72 -2.85 24.93 -18.66
C PRO A 72 -2.17 24.04 -19.71
N LEU A 73 -0.92 23.66 -19.51
CA LEU A 73 -0.09 22.97 -20.50
C LEU A 73 -0.28 21.46 -20.51
N MET A 74 -0.61 20.86 -19.35
CA MET A 74 -0.58 19.41 -19.16
C MET A 74 -1.88 18.87 -18.59
N ASN A 75 -2.19 17.60 -18.85
CA ASN A 75 -3.29 16.90 -18.16
C ASN A 75 -2.84 16.37 -16.81
N ILE A 76 -2.56 17.28 -15.88
CA ILE A 76 -1.96 16.96 -14.59
C ILE A 76 -2.99 17.00 -13.47
N ALA A 77 -2.87 16.05 -12.55
CA ALA A 77 -3.67 15.89 -11.35
C ALA A 77 -2.81 15.30 -10.23
N ASP A 78 -1.58 15.80 -10.07
CA ASP A 78 -0.65 15.32 -9.06
C ASP A 78 -1.00 15.83 -7.66
N LEU A 79 -0.59 15.04 -6.67
CA LEU A 79 -0.54 15.37 -5.25
C LEU A 79 0.84 14.99 -4.71
N GLU A 80 1.55 15.97 -4.15
CA GLU A 80 2.83 15.75 -3.46
C GLU A 80 2.59 15.08 -2.10
N ILE A 81 3.23 13.93 -1.88
CA ILE A 81 3.36 13.30 -0.58
C ILE A 81 4.67 13.78 0.02
N GLU A 82 4.61 14.47 1.16
CA GLU A 82 5.75 15.21 1.72
C GLU A 82 6.96 14.28 1.95
N GLY A 83 8.09 14.65 1.34
CA GLY A 83 9.35 13.89 1.47
C GLY A 83 9.41 12.56 0.71
N ILE A 84 8.33 12.13 0.04
CA ILE A 84 8.27 10.86 -0.71
C ILE A 84 8.14 11.08 -2.22
N GLY A 85 7.28 12.01 -2.65
CA GLY A 85 7.09 12.36 -4.07
C GLY A 85 5.63 12.38 -4.51
N LYS A 86 5.43 12.52 -5.82
CA LYS A 86 4.12 12.84 -6.43
C LYS A 86 3.32 11.62 -6.86
N ILE A 87 2.09 11.50 -6.40
CA ILE A 87 1.10 10.57 -6.98
C ILE A 87 0.20 11.29 -7.97
N GLU A 88 -0.29 10.59 -8.98
CA GLU A 88 -1.21 11.14 -9.97
C GLU A 88 -2.64 10.66 -9.69
N CYS A 89 -3.55 11.60 -9.42
CA CYS A 89 -4.94 11.37 -9.03
C CYS A 89 -5.85 11.41 -10.27
N ARG A 90 -6.21 10.25 -10.81
CA ARG A 90 -6.90 10.15 -12.10
C ARG A 90 -8.42 10.04 -11.96
N PRO A 91 -9.20 11.04 -12.43
CA PRO A 91 -10.65 10.96 -12.43
C PRO A 91 -11.17 9.99 -13.50
N VAL A 92 -12.24 9.26 -13.15
CA VAL A 92 -13.12 8.50 -14.05
C VAL A 92 -14.57 8.81 -13.72
N LEU A 93 -15.49 8.50 -14.63
CA LEU A 93 -16.94 8.61 -14.43
C LEU A 93 -17.56 7.23 -14.13
N PRO A 94 -18.76 7.16 -13.52
CA PRO A 94 -19.36 5.89 -13.07
C PRO A 94 -19.57 4.79 -14.13
N GLU A 95 -19.57 5.14 -15.41
CA GLU A 95 -19.76 4.19 -16.52
C GLU A 95 -18.45 3.86 -17.25
N ASP A 96 -17.32 4.43 -16.81
CA ASP A 96 -16.02 4.18 -17.44
C ASP A 96 -15.49 2.81 -17.02
N GLU A 97 -14.96 2.03 -17.98
CA GLU A 97 -14.31 0.74 -17.70
C GLU A 97 -12.77 0.85 -17.67
N PHE A 98 -12.24 1.98 -18.14
CA PHE A 98 -10.81 2.25 -18.30
C PHE A 98 -10.46 3.60 -17.70
N CYS A 99 -9.28 3.66 -17.08
CA CYS A 99 -8.67 4.88 -16.59
C CYS A 99 -7.67 5.41 -17.62
N TYR A 100 -7.82 6.67 -18.01
CA TYR A 100 -6.90 7.36 -18.90
C TYR A 100 -5.70 7.93 -18.13
N ILE A 101 -4.48 7.52 -18.50
CA ILE A 101 -3.22 8.05 -17.97
C ILE A 101 -2.46 8.84 -19.05
N PRO A 102 -2.40 10.17 -18.93
CA PRO A 102 -1.72 11.02 -19.91
C PRO A 102 -0.22 10.70 -20.04
N VAL A 103 0.31 10.74 -21.25
CA VAL A 103 1.74 10.49 -21.52
C VAL A 103 2.68 11.42 -20.75
N ASP A 104 2.25 12.67 -20.53
CA ASP A 104 3.02 13.68 -19.81
C ASP A 104 3.10 13.43 -18.29
N THR A 105 2.43 12.39 -17.79
CA THR A 105 2.40 12.02 -16.37
C THR A 105 2.98 10.63 -16.11
N TRP A 106 3.64 10.02 -17.09
CA TRP A 106 4.23 8.67 -16.95
C TRP A 106 5.52 8.66 -16.13
N GLU A 107 6.21 9.79 -16.10
CA GLU A 107 7.47 10.02 -15.40
C GLU A 107 7.26 10.98 -14.22
N ASN A 108 8.21 11.05 -13.29
CA ASN A 108 8.14 11.88 -12.07
C ASN A 108 6.88 11.62 -11.25
N ARG A 109 6.45 10.35 -11.22
CA ARG A 109 5.33 9.86 -10.43
C ARG A 109 5.71 8.60 -9.68
N ILE A 110 5.37 8.58 -8.40
CA ILE A 110 5.51 7.39 -7.55
C ILE A 110 4.26 6.50 -7.62
N GLY A 111 3.24 6.85 -8.41
CA GLY A 111 2.09 5.97 -8.64
C GLY A 111 0.82 6.74 -9.00
N TYR A 112 -0.26 5.99 -9.21
CA TYR A 112 -1.53 6.50 -9.70
C TYR A 112 -2.67 6.03 -8.80
N ILE A 113 -3.59 6.93 -8.46
CA ILE A 113 -4.82 6.58 -7.74
C ILE A 113 -5.99 6.95 -8.63
N VAL A 114 -6.87 5.99 -8.90
CA VAL A 114 -8.07 6.23 -9.68
C VAL A 114 -9.23 6.64 -8.78
N VAL A 115 -9.97 7.66 -9.21
CA VAL A 115 -11.07 8.25 -8.45
C VAL A 115 -12.30 8.36 -9.35
N GLU A 116 -13.36 7.64 -9.03
CA GLU A 116 -14.67 7.84 -9.65
C GLU A 116 -15.32 9.10 -9.11
N ILE A 117 -15.80 9.97 -9.99
CA ILE A 117 -16.49 11.21 -9.64
C ILE A 117 -17.97 11.09 -10.01
N ASP A 118 -18.83 10.88 -9.02
CA ASP A 118 -20.29 10.92 -9.16
C ASP A 118 -20.81 12.30 -8.71
N GLU A 119 -20.83 13.25 -9.65
CA GLU A 119 -21.35 14.60 -9.39
C GLU A 119 -22.83 14.63 -8.96
N PRO A 120 -23.76 13.86 -9.57
CA PRO A 120 -25.14 13.74 -9.10
C PRO A 120 -25.27 13.34 -7.63
N SER A 121 -24.52 12.32 -7.19
CA SER A 121 -24.52 11.87 -5.79
C SER A 121 -23.67 12.76 -4.89
N ARG A 122 -22.84 13.63 -5.48
CA ARG A 122 -21.82 14.47 -4.82
C ARG A 122 -20.82 13.62 -4.03
N GLU A 123 -20.38 12.53 -4.64
CA GLU A 123 -19.46 11.57 -4.05
C GLU A 123 -18.26 11.36 -4.98
N ALA A 124 -17.08 11.19 -4.37
CA ALA A 124 -15.88 10.79 -5.06
C ALA A 124 -15.38 9.49 -4.41
N THR A 125 -15.18 8.45 -5.21
CA THR A 125 -14.80 7.11 -4.73
C THR A 125 -13.44 6.73 -5.28
N LEU A 126 -12.46 6.56 -4.39
CA LEU A 126 -11.16 6.00 -4.75
C LEU A 126 -11.36 4.50 -5.05
N LEU A 127 -11.08 4.08 -6.29
CA LEU A 127 -11.33 2.70 -6.72
C LEU A 127 -10.10 1.80 -6.58
N GLY A 128 -8.90 2.37 -6.52
CA GLY A 128 -7.67 1.60 -6.37
C GLY A 128 -6.38 2.37 -6.70
N PHE A 129 -5.26 1.67 -6.54
CA PHE A 129 -3.90 2.14 -6.74
C PHE A 129 -3.22 1.36 -7.87
N TYR A 130 -2.47 2.08 -8.71
CA TYR A 130 -1.63 1.50 -9.73
C TYR A 130 -0.18 1.96 -9.52
N PRO A 131 0.78 1.04 -9.33
CA PRO A 131 2.16 1.39 -9.11
C PRO A 131 2.80 1.97 -10.38
N PRO A 132 3.95 2.66 -10.26
CA PRO A 132 4.69 3.11 -11.43
C PRO A 132 5.12 1.89 -12.25
N VAL A 133 5.03 2.03 -13.57
CA VAL A 133 5.55 1.06 -14.54
C VAL A 133 6.58 1.77 -15.42
N ASN A 134 7.37 1.02 -16.17
CA ASN A 134 8.29 1.64 -17.12
C ASN A 134 7.46 2.40 -18.17
N ALA A 135 7.82 3.64 -18.49
CA ALA A 135 7.12 4.44 -19.50
C ALA A 135 7.01 3.74 -20.87
N LEU A 136 7.96 2.85 -21.22
CA LEU A 136 7.92 2.04 -22.44
C LEU A 136 6.88 0.91 -22.40
N GLU A 137 6.48 0.48 -21.21
CA GLU A 137 5.48 -0.56 -20.96
C GLU A 137 4.12 0.03 -20.60
N MET A 138 4.07 1.36 -20.39
CA MET A 138 2.88 2.06 -19.95
C MET A 138 1.88 2.23 -21.10
N MET A 139 0.60 2.18 -20.74
CA MET A 139 -0.52 2.38 -21.67
C MET A 139 -1.33 3.60 -21.24
N GLU A 140 -1.83 4.35 -22.22
CA GLU A 140 -2.71 5.48 -21.95
C GLU A 140 -4.07 5.05 -21.39
N GLU A 141 -4.54 3.84 -21.68
CA GLU A 141 -5.79 3.30 -21.14
C GLU A 141 -5.51 2.03 -20.33
N ILE A 142 -5.76 2.10 -19.02
CA ILE A 142 -5.58 0.98 -18.10
C ILE A 142 -6.96 0.53 -17.65
N SER A 143 -7.25 -0.77 -17.75
CA SER A 143 -8.51 -1.30 -17.26
C SER A 143 -8.65 -1.03 -15.75
N LEU A 144 -9.82 -0.57 -15.31
CA LEU A 144 -10.11 -0.42 -13.88
C LEU A 144 -9.91 -1.73 -13.12
N ASP A 145 -9.98 -2.86 -13.82
CA ASP A 145 -9.76 -4.16 -13.22
C ASP A 145 -8.31 -4.45 -12.80
N SER A 146 -7.34 -3.73 -13.37
CA SER A 146 -5.91 -3.89 -13.10
C SER A 146 -5.43 -3.08 -11.90
N PHE A 147 -6.27 -2.21 -11.32
CA PHE A 147 -5.90 -1.43 -10.15
C PHE A 147 -5.90 -2.30 -8.90
N LEU A 148 -4.83 -2.17 -8.12
CA LEU A 148 -4.66 -2.87 -6.86
C LEU A 148 -5.54 -2.20 -5.78
N PRO A 149 -5.98 -2.93 -4.75
CA PRO A 149 -6.82 -2.33 -3.72
C PRO A 149 -6.03 -1.26 -2.94
N LEU A 150 -6.72 -0.26 -2.37
CA LEU A 150 -6.08 0.97 -1.85
C LEU A 150 -5.04 0.72 -0.76
N GLU A 151 -5.13 -0.35 -0.01
CA GLU A 151 -4.16 -0.64 1.05
C GLU A 151 -2.76 -0.91 0.50
N THR A 152 -2.65 -1.36 -0.76
CA THR A 152 -1.35 -1.50 -1.44
C THR A 152 -0.58 -0.20 -1.48
N PHE A 153 -1.28 0.92 -1.66
CA PHE A 153 -0.67 2.25 -1.72
C PHE A 153 0.05 2.57 -0.43
N ILE A 154 -0.54 2.20 0.70
CA ILE A 154 0.03 2.49 2.02
C ILE A 154 1.28 1.62 2.27
N ASP A 155 1.19 0.32 1.97
CA ASP A 155 2.36 -0.58 2.04
C ASP A 155 3.49 -0.09 1.12
N TYR A 156 3.12 0.40 -0.06
CA TYR A 156 4.04 0.98 -1.04
C TYR A 156 4.74 2.23 -0.47
N LEU A 157 4.00 3.22 0.04
CA LEU A 157 4.58 4.42 0.63
C LEU A 157 5.54 4.10 1.78
N ASN A 158 5.22 3.11 2.62
CA ASN A 158 6.09 2.71 3.72
C ASN A 158 7.43 2.11 3.24
N ARG A 159 7.40 1.33 2.15
CA ARG A 159 8.62 0.82 1.53
C ARG A 159 9.46 1.95 0.95
N LEU A 160 8.82 2.93 0.30
CA LEU A 160 9.51 4.11 -0.18
C LEU A 160 10.14 4.91 0.96
N GLU A 161 9.39 5.23 2.01
CA GLU A 161 9.87 5.99 3.17
C GLU A 161 11.05 5.27 3.84
N SER A 162 10.93 3.96 4.09
CA SER A 162 12.00 3.18 4.73
C SER A 162 13.26 3.13 3.86
N ALA A 163 13.08 3.00 2.54
CA ALA A 163 14.19 3.09 1.60
C ALA A 163 14.78 4.50 1.54
N LEU A 164 13.98 5.57 1.61
CA LEU A 164 14.47 6.95 1.63
C LEU A 164 15.35 7.20 2.86
N VAL A 165 14.94 6.71 4.04
CA VAL A 165 15.76 6.75 5.26
C VAL A 165 17.08 6.01 5.05
N PHE A 166 17.06 4.83 4.43
CA PHE A 166 18.28 4.10 4.09
C PHE A 166 19.16 4.86 3.09
N PHE A 167 18.56 5.49 2.09
CA PHE A 167 19.26 6.32 1.13
C PHE A 167 19.79 7.62 1.74
N GLN A 168 19.44 7.99 2.98
CA GLN A 168 20.09 9.09 3.71
C GLN A 168 21.32 8.63 4.52
N SER A 169 21.57 7.32 4.62
CA SER A 169 22.73 6.77 5.32
C SER A 169 24.04 6.95 4.56
N ASP A 170 25.14 6.71 5.27
CA ASP A 170 26.52 6.69 4.74
C ASP A 170 26.93 5.30 4.22
N ASP A 171 25.96 4.47 3.79
CA ASP A 171 26.25 3.15 3.24
C ASP A 171 26.95 3.25 1.87
N GLU A 172 28.02 2.49 1.67
CA GLU A 172 28.88 2.54 0.48
C GLU A 172 28.10 2.24 -0.81
N VAL A 173 27.11 1.33 -0.77
CA VAL A 173 26.30 1.01 -1.95
C VAL A 173 25.41 2.19 -2.32
N VAL A 174 24.85 2.89 -1.33
CA VAL A 174 23.99 4.06 -1.53
C VAL A 174 24.81 5.22 -2.09
N GLU A 175 26.00 5.46 -1.56
CA GLU A 175 26.90 6.50 -2.06
C GLU A 175 27.28 6.24 -3.52
N THR A 176 27.57 4.98 -3.86
CA THR A 176 27.84 4.56 -5.23
C THR A 176 26.66 4.82 -6.17
N VAL A 177 25.42 4.49 -5.75
CA VAL A 177 24.20 4.77 -6.53
C VAL A 177 24.01 6.26 -6.73
N LYS A 178 24.12 7.07 -5.67
CA LYS A 178 23.98 8.54 -5.74
C LYS A 178 25.00 9.19 -6.68
N ILE A 179 26.25 8.71 -6.69
CA ILE A 179 27.29 9.22 -7.59
C ILE A 179 26.98 8.83 -9.03
N ARG A 180 26.60 7.57 -9.27
CA ARG A 180 26.38 7.04 -10.62
C ARG A 180 25.08 7.53 -11.26
N LEU A 181 24.07 7.88 -10.46
CA LEU A 181 22.75 8.34 -10.89
C LEU A 181 22.45 9.75 -10.36
N ALA A 182 23.45 10.63 -10.32
CA ALA A 182 23.35 11.95 -9.71
C ALA A 182 22.27 12.87 -10.34
N GLU A 183 21.95 12.65 -11.62
CA GLU A 183 20.94 13.42 -12.36
C GLU A 183 19.52 12.87 -12.21
N GLN A 184 19.34 11.70 -11.57
CA GLN A 184 18.04 11.06 -11.39
C GLN A 184 17.50 11.33 -9.99
N PRO A 185 16.19 11.63 -9.84
CA PRO A 185 15.60 11.79 -8.52
C PRO A 185 15.63 10.46 -7.75
N ILE A 186 16.15 10.50 -6.53
CA ILE A 186 16.29 9.32 -5.66
C ILE A 186 14.95 8.60 -5.47
N THR A 187 13.86 9.34 -5.40
CA THR A 187 12.50 8.81 -5.23
C THR A 187 12.07 7.92 -6.41
N GLU A 188 12.45 8.24 -7.65
CA GLU A 188 12.18 7.38 -8.81
C GLU A 188 13.06 6.13 -8.81
N ILE A 189 14.33 6.26 -8.41
CA ILE A 189 15.22 5.10 -8.27
C ILE A 189 14.61 4.13 -7.27
N ILE A 190 14.21 4.61 -6.10
CA ILE A 190 13.60 3.79 -5.06
C ILE A 190 12.29 3.17 -5.55
N ALA A 191 11.41 3.94 -6.20
CA ALA A 191 10.15 3.45 -6.75
C ALA A 191 10.37 2.33 -7.80
N GLY A 192 11.39 2.48 -8.65
CA GLY A 192 11.75 1.46 -9.63
C GLY A 192 12.34 0.19 -9.01
N LEU A 193 13.13 0.31 -7.95
CA LEU A 193 13.65 -0.84 -7.18
C LEU A 193 12.54 -1.55 -6.41
N GLU A 194 11.61 -0.80 -5.80
CA GLU A 194 10.42 -1.35 -5.13
C GLU A 194 9.57 -2.18 -6.11
N ARG A 195 9.40 -1.68 -7.34
CA ARG A 195 8.70 -2.40 -8.39
C ARG A 195 9.39 -3.72 -8.73
N ILE A 196 10.71 -3.71 -8.88
CA ILE A 196 11.50 -4.92 -9.16
C ILE A 196 11.38 -5.91 -8.02
N TYR A 197 11.44 -5.43 -6.78
CA TYR A 197 11.28 -6.24 -5.59
C TYR A 197 9.93 -6.98 -5.56
N ARG A 198 8.85 -6.33 -5.99
CA ARG A 198 7.51 -6.93 -6.01
C ARG A 198 7.23 -7.85 -7.19
N ILE A 199 7.75 -7.54 -8.36
CA ILE A 199 7.36 -8.24 -9.61
C ILE A 199 8.30 -9.40 -9.94
N HIS A 200 9.55 -9.32 -9.47
CA HIS A 200 10.55 -10.32 -9.80
C HIS A 200 10.91 -11.16 -8.59
N PRO A 201 11.07 -12.49 -8.76
CA PRO A 201 11.63 -13.33 -7.72
C PRO A 201 13.08 -12.94 -7.44
N LYS A 202 13.55 -13.20 -6.21
CA LYS A 202 14.86 -12.76 -5.71
C LYS A 202 16.04 -13.15 -6.61
N ASP A 203 16.01 -14.31 -7.27
CA ASP A 203 17.08 -14.75 -8.19
C ASP A 203 17.21 -13.86 -9.45
N LYS A 204 16.18 -13.06 -9.76
CA LYS A 204 16.16 -12.14 -10.90
C LYS A 204 16.54 -10.72 -10.55
N TRP A 205 16.60 -10.35 -9.27
CA TRP A 205 16.88 -8.97 -8.85
C TRP A 205 18.22 -8.44 -9.36
N ARG A 206 19.26 -9.26 -9.34
CA ARG A 206 20.58 -8.92 -9.90
C ARG A 206 20.45 -8.41 -11.34
N TYR A 207 19.78 -9.20 -12.20
CA TYR A 207 19.62 -8.87 -13.61
C TYR A 207 18.63 -7.73 -13.86
N ALA A 208 17.43 -7.81 -13.28
CA ALA A 208 16.37 -6.82 -13.48
C ALA A 208 16.76 -5.45 -12.91
N GLY A 209 17.31 -5.43 -11.69
CA GLY A 209 17.86 -4.24 -11.04
C GLY A 209 19.04 -3.66 -11.81
N GLY A 210 19.98 -4.50 -12.26
CA GLY A 210 21.11 -4.03 -13.06
C GLY A 210 20.68 -3.38 -14.37
N LYS A 211 19.72 -3.98 -15.08
CA LYS A 211 19.13 -3.40 -16.28
C LYS A 211 18.44 -2.06 -16.00
N PHE A 212 17.68 -1.97 -14.91
CA PHE A 212 17.00 -0.74 -14.49
C PHE A 212 17.98 0.38 -14.16
N LEU A 213 18.96 0.14 -13.29
CA LEU A 213 19.97 1.13 -12.91
C LEU A 213 20.79 1.59 -14.13
N ALA A 214 21.17 0.66 -15.01
CA ALA A 214 21.87 0.99 -16.24
C ALA A 214 21.02 1.86 -17.19
N SER A 215 19.71 1.63 -17.26
CA SER A 215 18.80 2.45 -18.06
C SER A 215 18.60 3.85 -17.48
N ALA A 216 18.52 3.97 -16.15
CA ALA A 216 18.40 5.25 -15.46
C ALA A 216 19.65 6.14 -15.62
N ALA A 217 20.82 5.53 -15.85
CA ALA A 217 22.06 6.25 -16.07
C ALA A 217 22.19 6.90 -17.47
N GLN A 218 21.28 6.61 -18.40
CA GLN A 218 21.35 7.14 -19.77
C GLN A 218 20.62 8.49 -19.85
N GLU A 219 21.35 9.56 -20.14
CA GLU A 219 20.87 10.97 -20.17
C GLU A 219 19.88 11.33 -21.31
N ASP A 220 19.56 10.43 -22.25
CA ASP A 220 18.83 10.79 -23.49
C ASP A 220 17.32 10.50 -23.41
N ILE A 221 16.60 11.38 -22.71
CA ILE A 221 15.15 11.58 -22.87
C ILE A 221 14.92 12.36 -24.17
N ALA A 222 14.95 11.69 -25.31
CA ALA A 222 14.39 12.22 -26.55
C ALA A 222 14.04 11.08 -27.50
N TRP A 223 12.75 10.69 -27.52
CA TRP A 223 12.07 10.04 -28.63
C TRP A 223 12.91 9.03 -29.43
N ARG A 224 12.72 7.72 -29.21
CA ARG A 224 12.35 6.73 -30.25
C ARG A 224 12.86 5.33 -29.93
N GLY A 225 11.96 4.39 -30.18
CA GLY A 225 12.27 2.97 -30.37
C GLY A 225 13.52 2.75 -31.21
N GLY A 226 14.50 2.15 -30.56
CA GLY A 226 15.68 1.58 -31.18
C GLY A 226 16.11 0.42 -30.31
N ASN A 227 15.94 -0.81 -30.80
CA ASN A 227 16.63 -1.97 -30.25
C ASN A 227 18.14 -1.72 -30.35
N ARG A 228 18.74 -1.28 -29.25
CA ARG A 228 20.19 -1.31 -29.07
C ARG A 228 20.50 -2.16 -27.85
N GLU A 229 20.64 -3.45 -28.11
CA GLU A 229 21.47 -4.33 -27.29
C GLU A 229 22.93 -3.89 -27.47
N ASP A 230 23.36 -2.82 -26.80
CA ASP A 230 24.74 -2.36 -26.90
C ASP A 230 25.42 -2.38 -25.52
N ASN A 231 26.21 -3.45 -25.32
CA ASN A 231 27.48 -3.53 -24.58
C ASN A 231 27.76 -2.49 -23.48
N PHE A 232 26.96 -2.46 -22.41
CA PHE A 232 27.46 -1.96 -21.13
C PHE A 232 28.16 -3.08 -20.37
N ASN A 233 29.05 -2.70 -19.45
CA ASN A 233 29.61 -3.60 -18.44
C ASN A 233 28.46 -4.03 -17.50
N ASN A 234 27.59 -4.89 -18.02
CA ASN A 234 26.33 -5.30 -17.40
C ASN A 234 26.60 -5.91 -16.02
N ASP A 235 27.80 -6.47 -15.82
CA ASP A 235 28.24 -7.04 -14.57
C ASP A 235 28.37 -6.00 -13.44
N GLU A 236 28.87 -4.78 -13.69
CA GLU A 236 29.02 -3.77 -12.62
C GLU A 236 27.66 -3.26 -12.10
N TRP A 237 26.71 -3.02 -13.01
CA TRP A 237 25.36 -2.60 -12.64
C TRP A 237 24.57 -3.73 -11.98
N GLN A 238 24.79 -4.97 -12.44
CA GLN A 238 24.21 -6.15 -11.81
C GLN A 238 24.75 -6.39 -10.40
N GLU A 239 26.06 -6.26 -10.18
CA GLU A 239 26.68 -6.36 -8.85
C GLU A 239 26.15 -5.26 -7.92
N LEU A 240 26.10 -4.00 -8.39
CA LEU A 240 25.52 -2.90 -7.63
C LEU A 240 24.05 -3.16 -7.27
N ALA A 241 23.26 -3.66 -8.22
CA ALA A 241 21.86 -3.98 -8.01
C ALA A 241 21.68 -5.14 -7.02
N GLU A 242 22.51 -6.19 -7.09
CA GLU A 242 22.46 -7.32 -6.18
C GLU A 242 22.74 -6.88 -4.73
N GLU A 243 23.79 -6.09 -4.50
CA GLU A 243 24.11 -5.57 -3.18
C GLU A 243 23.00 -4.65 -2.64
N LEU A 244 22.55 -3.69 -3.45
CA LEU A 244 21.52 -2.74 -3.08
C LEU A 244 20.18 -3.42 -2.78
N MET A 245 19.75 -4.35 -3.64
CA MET A 245 18.49 -5.07 -3.47
C MET A 245 18.52 -5.99 -2.26
N ASN A 246 19.66 -6.58 -1.90
CA ASN A 246 19.77 -7.38 -0.68
C ASN A 246 19.62 -6.54 0.60
N LYS A 247 20.21 -5.33 0.64
CA LYS A 247 20.00 -4.41 1.77
C LYS A 247 18.57 -3.90 1.84
N LEU A 248 17.99 -3.55 0.68
CA LEU A 248 16.58 -3.14 0.61
C LEU A 248 15.62 -4.28 0.98
N ASP A 249 15.95 -5.52 0.61
CA ASP A 249 15.22 -6.71 1.06
C ASP A 249 15.21 -6.77 2.58
N GLU A 250 16.37 -6.70 3.26
CA GLU A 250 16.43 -6.65 4.73
C GLU A 250 15.54 -5.55 5.31
N ILE A 251 15.59 -4.33 4.77
CA ILE A 251 14.75 -3.19 5.23
C ILE A 251 13.26 -3.44 5.01
N TRP A 252 12.89 -3.98 3.84
CA TRP A 252 11.51 -4.27 3.48
C TRP A 252 10.98 -5.55 4.15
N LYS A 253 11.88 -6.46 4.58
CA LYS A 253 11.65 -7.68 5.41
C LYS A 253 11.53 -7.38 6.89
N ASP A 254 12.37 -6.52 7.45
CA ASP A 254 12.43 -6.25 8.90
C ASP A 254 11.17 -5.57 9.46
N LYS A 255 10.25 -5.14 8.61
CA LYS A 255 8.89 -4.75 9.02
C LYS A 255 7.88 -5.91 8.97
N VAL A 256 8.12 -6.99 8.24
CA VAL A 256 7.19 -8.12 8.06
C VAL A 256 7.61 -9.38 8.81
N ASP A 257 8.91 -9.59 9.06
CA ASP A 257 9.45 -10.84 9.61
C ASP A 257 10.30 -10.58 10.87
N ILE A 258 9.73 -10.77 12.06
CA ILE A 258 10.53 -11.15 13.24
C ILE A 258 10.16 -12.59 13.61
N LEU A 259 11.19 -13.42 13.73
CA LEU A 259 11.25 -14.87 13.98
C LEU A 259 11.21 -15.70 12.67
N SER A 260 12.26 -16.38 12.21
CA SER A 260 13.34 -17.07 12.93
C SER A 260 14.52 -17.37 12.00
N GLU A 261 15.73 -17.30 12.53
CA GLU A 261 16.91 -17.91 11.91
C GLU A 261 16.73 -19.43 11.83
N THR A 262 16.88 -20.02 10.65
CA THR A 262 17.66 -21.26 10.47
C THR A 262 17.96 -21.50 8.99
N ASN A 263 19.25 -21.68 8.69
CA ASN A 263 19.78 -22.07 7.39
C ASN A 263 19.15 -23.38 6.87
N VAL A 264 18.31 -23.38 5.82
CA VAL A 264 18.17 -24.50 4.86
C VAL A 264 17.67 -24.02 3.48
N VAL A 265 18.42 -24.43 2.45
CA VAL A 265 18.16 -24.62 1.00
C VAL A 265 16.77 -24.27 0.42
N ASN A 266 16.80 -23.43 -0.64
CA ASN A 266 15.79 -23.14 -1.67
C ASN A 266 14.61 -24.14 -1.80
N GLN A 267 13.52 -23.83 -1.10
CA GLN A 267 12.11 -24.06 -1.46
C GLN A 267 11.34 -22.80 -1.01
N PRO A 268 10.17 -22.45 -1.59
CA PRO A 268 9.34 -21.40 -1.02
C PRO A 268 9.15 -21.69 0.47
N LEU A 269 9.48 -20.72 1.33
CA LEU A 269 9.37 -20.87 2.77
C LEU A 269 7.93 -21.33 3.06
N PRO A 270 7.73 -22.53 3.65
CA PRO A 270 6.40 -22.93 4.06
C PRO A 270 5.95 -21.93 5.13
N GLN A 271 4.87 -21.19 4.85
CA GLN A 271 4.27 -20.36 5.87
C GLN A 271 3.82 -21.26 7.03
N PRO A 272 3.92 -20.78 8.27
CA PRO A 272 3.48 -21.55 9.41
C PRO A 272 1.99 -21.90 9.21
N MET A 273 1.66 -23.20 9.25
CA MET A 273 0.29 -23.71 9.20
C MET A 273 -0.21 -24.00 10.62
N ILE A 274 -1.42 -23.59 10.93
CA ILE A 274 -2.07 -23.97 12.20
C ILE A 274 -2.32 -25.49 12.19
N ASN A 275 -1.98 -26.21 13.26
CA ASN A 275 -2.34 -27.62 13.40
C ASN A 275 -3.38 -27.79 14.51
N ALA A 276 -4.68 -27.73 14.17
CA ALA A 276 -5.72 -27.87 15.18
C ALA A 276 -5.91 -29.35 15.62
N GLN A 277 -5.65 -29.67 16.89
CA GLN A 277 -6.11 -30.92 17.51
C GLN A 277 -7.42 -30.69 18.28
N PHE A 278 -8.46 -31.41 17.84
CA PHE A 278 -9.85 -31.24 18.24
C PHE A 278 -10.12 -31.56 19.71
N ASN A 279 -10.56 -30.55 20.49
CA ASN A 279 -11.32 -30.76 21.73
C ASN A 279 -12.32 -29.60 21.97
N THR A 280 -13.53 -29.95 22.41
CA THR A 280 -14.72 -29.10 22.34
C THR A 280 -15.08 -28.41 23.67
N LEU A 281 -15.34 -27.10 23.60
CA LEU A 281 -16.38 -26.35 24.34
C LEU A 281 -16.77 -25.12 23.47
N PRO A 282 -18.04 -24.66 23.42
CA PRO A 282 -18.43 -23.57 22.53
C PRO A 282 -18.00 -22.22 23.12
N VAL A 283 -16.94 -21.65 22.56
CA VAL A 283 -16.63 -20.22 22.62
C VAL A 283 -17.29 -19.56 21.42
N ASN A 284 -17.80 -18.33 21.54
CA ASN A 284 -18.30 -17.61 20.36
C ASN A 284 -17.09 -17.28 19.45
N PHE A 285 -17.02 -17.93 18.28
CA PHE A 285 -15.98 -17.69 17.28
C PHE A 285 -16.45 -16.65 16.26
N VAL A 286 -15.54 -15.78 15.85
CA VAL A 286 -15.72 -14.96 14.65
C VAL A 286 -15.33 -15.82 13.44
N HIS A 287 -16.29 -16.10 12.56
CA HIS A 287 -16.05 -16.84 11.33
C HIS A 287 -15.54 -15.90 10.24
N LEU A 288 -14.28 -16.04 9.82
CA LEU A 288 -13.64 -15.12 8.88
C LEU A 288 -14.30 -15.15 7.49
N ASN A 289 -14.82 -16.30 7.06
CA ASN A 289 -15.61 -16.39 5.82
C ASN A 289 -16.83 -15.45 5.80
N ASN A 290 -17.42 -15.11 6.95
CA ASN A 290 -18.53 -14.16 6.98
C ASN A 290 -18.09 -12.74 6.63
N TRP A 291 -16.81 -12.40 6.82
CA TRP A 291 -16.29 -11.08 6.47
C TRP A 291 -16.27 -10.84 4.96
N LEU A 292 -16.26 -11.90 4.15
CA LEU A 292 -16.30 -11.79 2.68
C LEU A 292 -17.67 -11.31 2.15
N ASP A 293 -18.73 -11.34 2.96
CA ASP A 293 -20.03 -10.79 2.56
C ASP A 293 -19.96 -9.25 2.56
N PRO A 294 -20.08 -8.60 1.39
CA PRO A 294 -19.99 -7.14 1.30
C PRO A 294 -21.12 -6.43 2.06
N ASN A 295 -22.21 -7.11 2.39
CA ASN A 295 -23.30 -6.54 3.19
C ASN A 295 -23.02 -6.57 4.70
N GLN A 296 -21.96 -7.25 5.14
CA GLN A 296 -21.52 -7.26 6.54
C GLN A 296 -20.51 -6.16 6.82
N GLU A 297 -21.01 -4.95 7.01
CA GLU A 297 -20.22 -3.78 7.36
C GLU A 297 -19.57 -3.87 8.75
N SER A 298 -20.26 -4.44 9.73
CA SER A 298 -19.77 -4.67 11.10
C SER A 298 -20.19 -6.03 11.63
N LEU A 299 -19.30 -6.72 12.36
CA LEU A 299 -19.60 -7.96 13.05
C LEU A 299 -19.03 -7.91 14.46
N ASN A 300 -19.89 -7.92 15.48
CA ASN A 300 -19.52 -7.69 16.88
C ASN A 300 -18.82 -6.32 17.05
N HIS A 301 -17.57 -6.31 17.53
CA HIS A 301 -16.72 -5.11 17.67
C HIS A 301 -15.78 -4.88 16.48
N TRP A 302 -15.87 -5.70 15.43
CA TRP A 302 -15.09 -5.55 14.20
C TRP A 302 -15.84 -4.68 13.19
N LEU A 303 -15.14 -3.68 12.65
CA LEU A 303 -15.65 -2.72 11.65
C LEU A 303 -14.95 -2.92 10.31
N SER A 304 -15.59 -2.56 9.20
CA SER A 304 -14.87 -2.40 7.93
C SER A 304 -13.82 -1.27 8.04
N PHE A 305 -12.79 -1.36 7.21
CA PHE A 305 -11.76 -0.32 7.16
C PHE A 305 -12.37 1.04 6.76
N GLU A 306 -13.34 1.08 5.84
CA GLU A 306 -13.99 2.34 5.44
C GLU A 306 -14.80 2.98 6.58
N ILE A 307 -15.58 2.20 7.32
CA ILE A 307 -16.38 2.71 8.45
C ILE A 307 -15.47 3.24 9.53
N PHE A 308 -14.41 2.49 9.80
CA PHE A 308 -13.37 2.90 10.73
C PHE A 308 -12.78 4.26 10.33
N LEU A 309 -12.38 4.45 9.07
CA LEU A 309 -11.87 5.73 8.57
C LEU A 309 -12.90 6.87 8.67
N LYS A 310 -14.17 6.60 8.32
CA LYS A 310 -15.26 7.59 8.43
C LYS A 310 -15.62 7.98 9.87
N SER A 311 -15.30 7.12 10.84
CA SER A 311 -15.60 7.36 12.27
C SER A 311 -14.60 8.27 12.98
N LEU A 312 -13.52 8.65 12.30
CA LEU A 312 -12.46 9.45 12.91
C LEU A 312 -12.88 10.91 13.10
N PRO A 313 -12.51 11.53 14.23
CA PRO A 313 -12.60 12.98 14.38
C PRO A 313 -11.71 13.69 13.36
N GLU A 314 -12.14 14.87 12.89
CA GLU A 314 -11.46 15.71 11.88
C GLU A 314 -9.98 16.07 12.19
N ASN A 315 -9.51 15.87 13.43
CA ASN A 315 -8.14 16.19 13.87
C ASN A 315 -7.31 14.95 14.27
N ARG A 316 -7.70 13.72 13.88
CA ARG A 316 -6.86 12.53 14.09
C ARG A 316 -6.20 12.09 12.80
N SER A 317 -4.89 12.30 12.73
CA SER A 317 -3.97 11.66 11.78
C SER A 317 -3.81 10.19 12.18
N LEU A 318 -4.15 9.25 11.31
CA LEU A 318 -3.95 7.82 11.59
C LEU A 318 -2.74 7.25 10.88
N ARG A 319 -1.62 7.04 11.57
CA ARG A 319 -0.47 6.34 10.98
C ARG A 319 -0.68 4.82 10.90
N PHE A 320 -1.73 4.37 10.19
CA PHE A 320 -1.88 2.95 9.84
C PHE A 320 -1.07 2.64 8.59
N VAL A 321 -0.25 1.61 8.68
CA VAL A 321 0.47 1.04 7.55
C VAL A 321 -0.38 -0.05 6.93
N ALA A 322 -1.42 0.31 6.17
CA ALA A 322 -2.27 -0.59 5.39
C ALA A 322 -3.05 -1.67 6.17
N ALA A 323 -4.06 -2.23 5.53
CA ALA A 323 -4.51 -3.55 5.92
C ALA A 323 -3.48 -4.60 5.49
N PRO A 324 -3.28 -5.66 6.28
CA PRO A 324 -2.12 -6.51 6.06
C PRO A 324 -2.24 -7.37 4.78
N ARG A 325 -1.15 -7.55 4.02
CA ARG A 325 -1.15 -8.41 2.81
C ARG A 325 0.03 -9.37 2.78
N SER A 326 -0.22 -10.56 2.23
CA SER A 326 0.75 -11.66 2.19
C SER A 326 1.82 -11.39 1.15
N ARG A 327 3.07 -11.79 1.45
CA ARG A 327 4.17 -11.80 0.46
C ARG A 327 3.99 -12.84 -0.65
N SER A 328 3.24 -13.92 -0.42
CA SER A 328 3.07 -15.01 -1.41
C SER A 328 1.97 -14.76 -2.43
N ALA A 329 1.25 -13.63 -2.35
CA ALA A 329 0.23 -13.21 -3.31
C ALA A 329 0.82 -12.72 -4.66
N GLU A 330 1.95 -13.28 -5.10
CA GLU A 330 2.67 -12.95 -6.35
C GLU A 330 1.96 -13.50 -7.61
N THR A 331 0.84 -14.20 -7.47
CA THR A 331 0.04 -14.69 -8.61
C THR A 331 -1.04 -13.70 -9.03
N GLU A 332 -1.07 -13.36 -10.31
CA GLU A 332 -2.12 -12.59 -11.03
C GLU A 332 -3.56 -13.14 -10.86
N ASP A 333 -3.76 -14.24 -10.14
CA ASP A 333 -5.08 -14.78 -9.86
C ASP A 333 -5.81 -13.93 -8.80
N ARG A 334 -7.07 -13.62 -9.10
CA ARG A 334 -7.98 -12.82 -8.28
C ARG A 334 -8.12 -13.40 -6.87
N LEU A 335 -7.38 -12.86 -5.91
CA LEU A 335 -7.54 -13.16 -4.49
C LEU A 335 -8.75 -12.43 -3.94
N GLU A 336 -9.73 -13.16 -3.40
CA GLU A 336 -10.76 -12.55 -2.56
C GLU A 336 -10.09 -12.17 -1.23
N SER A 337 -10.03 -10.87 -0.94
CA SER A 337 -9.42 -10.34 0.29
C SER A 337 -10.37 -9.37 0.96
N VAL A 338 -10.45 -9.46 2.29
CA VAL A 338 -11.20 -8.52 3.11
C VAL A 338 -10.43 -8.16 4.37
N SER A 339 -10.61 -6.94 4.83
CA SER A 339 -9.96 -6.39 6.01
C SER A 339 -10.98 -5.86 7.00
N LYS A 340 -10.78 -6.17 8.28
CA LYS A 340 -11.59 -5.63 9.39
C LYS A 340 -10.69 -5.02 10.45
N VAL A 341 -11.24 -4.07 11.19
CA VAL A 341 -10.56 -3.28 12.21
C VAL A 341 -11.23 -3.46 13.55
N TRP A 342 -10.45 -3.63 14.60
CA TRP A 342 -10.88 -3.62 15.98
C TRP A 342 -10.14 -2.53 16.75
N GLN A 343 -10.89 -1.52 17.22
CA GLN A 343 -10.41 -0.51 18.15
C GLN A 343 -10.61 -0.97 19.59
N PHE A 344 -9.58 -0.84 20.42
CA PHE A 344 -9.68 -1.13 21.85
C PHE A 344 -8.69 -0.30 22.65
N GLN A 345 -8.82 -0.34 23.98
CA GLN A 345 -7.86 0.26 24.89
C GLN A 345 -7.28 -0.83 25.78
N LEU A 346 -5.96 -0.91 25.86
CA LEU A 346 -5.25 -1.84 26.74
C LEU A 346 -4.45 -1.01 27.74
N LEU A 347 -4.80 -1.13 29.02
CA LEU A 347 -4.41 -0.17 30.06
C LEU A 347 -4.84 1.26 29.67
N ASP A 348 -3.89 2.18 29.55
CA ASP A 348 -4.12 3.57 29.13
C ASP A 348 -3.76 3.83 27.65
N TYR A 349 -3.39 2.78 26.91
CA TYR A 349 -2.98 2.89 25.51
C TYR A 349 -4.13 2.53 24.56
N PRO A 350 -4.62 3.48 23.76
CA PRO A 350 -5.54 3.16 22.67
C PRO A 350 -4.80 2.44 21.56
N LEU A 351 -5.30 1.28 21.15
CA LEU A 351 -4.71 0.43 20.12
C LEU A 351 -5.75 0.08 19.06
N VAL A 352 -5.24 -0.29 17.88
CA VAL A 352 -6.04 -0.81 16.78
C VAL A 352 -5.40 -2.08 16.26
N LEU A 353 -6.19 -3.14 16.15
CA LEU A 353 -5.84 -4.35 15.43
C LEU A 353 -6.53 -4.32 14.06
N VAL A 354 -5.74 -4.41 12.99
CA VAL A 354 -6.23 -4.61 11.63
C VAL A 354 -5.95 -6.05 11.23
N MET A 355 -6.99 -6.78 10.82
CA MET A 355 -6.88 -8.14 10.35
C MET A 355 -7.32 -8.24 8.90
N ALA A 356 -6.49 -8.83 8.07
CA ALA A 356 -6.82 -9.20 6.70
C ALA A 356 -7.00 -10.71 6.58
N TYR A 357 -7.99 -11.10 5.81
CA TYR A 357 -8.30 -12.47 5.44
C TYR A 357 -8.25 -12.58 3.91
N GLN A 358 -7.47 -13.52 3.40
CA GLN A 358 -7.22 -13.71 1.98
C GLN A 358 -7.53 -15.16 1.58
N VAL A 359 -8.32 -15.33 0.53
CA VAL A 359 -8.65 -16.63 -0.06
C VAL A 359 -7.75 -16.86 -1.28
N GLU A 360 -6.81 -17.79 -1.16
CA GLU A 360 -5.87 -18.13 -2.23
C GLU A 360 -6.35 -19.32 -3.09
N SER A 361 -7.00 -20.30 -2.48
CA SER A 361 -7.59 -21.45 -3.18
C SER A 361 -8.74 -22.02 -2.34
N GLU A 362 -9.34 -23.16 -2.72
CA GLU A 362 -10.36 -23.79 -1.87
C GLU A 362 -9.82 -24.19 -0.49
N GLU A 363 -8.57 -24.64 -0.41
CA GLU A 363 -7.94 -25.17 0.81
C GLU A 363 -7.02 -24.17 1.49
N LYS A 364 -6.58 -23.12 0.79
CA LYS A 364 -5.56 -22.20 1.31
C LYS A 364 -6.15 -20.84 1.66
N ARG A 365 -6.00 -20.43 2.92
CA ARG A 365 -6.32 -19.09 3.42
C ARG A 365 -5.08 -18.48 4.04
N THR A 366 -4.94 -17.17 3.89
CA THR A 366 -3.89 -16.40 4.55
C THR A 366 -4.52 -15.38 5.48
N VAL A 367 -4.10 -15.39 6.74
CA VAL A 367 -4.55 -14.48 7.78
C VAL A 367 -3.37 -13.64 8.22
N ILE A 368 -3.61 -12.35 8.33
CA ILE A 368 -2.56 -11.41 8.67
C ILE A 368 -3.13 -10.40 9.65
N ALA A 369 -2.43 -10.21 10.77
CA ALA A 369 -2.84 -9.37 11.87
C ALA A 369 -1.76 -8.32 12.13
N ARG A 370 -2.13 -7.03 12.11
CA ARG A 370 -1.24 -5.90 12.44
C ARG A 370 -1.80 -5.08 13.58
N LEU A 371 -0.97 -4.82 14.58
CA LEU A 371 -1.31 -4.00 15.74
C LEU A 371 -0.66 -2.63 15.63
N TYR A 372 -1.42 -1.57 15.89
CA TYR A 372 -1.02 -0.16 15.77
C TYR A 372 -1.40 0.64 17.00
N PRO A 373 -0.70 1.76 17.28
CA PRO A 373 -1.22 2.78 18.18
C PRO A 373 -2.45 3.46 17.56
N ASN A 374 -3.40 3.86 18.41
CA ASN A 374 -4.62 4.59 18.01
C ASN A 374 -4.80 5.87 18.85
N GLY A 375 -3.68 6.52 19.18
CA GLY A 375 -3.57 7.73 19.99
C GLY A 375 -2.80 8.84 19.28
N GLU A 376 -2.28 9.80 20.04
CA GLU A 376 -1.38 10.85 19.52
C GLU A 376 0.06 10.32 19.30
N ASP A 377 0.39 9.19 19.93
CA ASP A 377 1.71 8.58 19.83
C ASP A 377 1.90 7.91 18.47
N ALA A 378 3.05 8.17 17.83
CA ALA A 378 3.43 7.58 16.56
C ALA A 378 3.89 6.11 16.66
N TYR A 379 4.21 5.66 17.88
CA TYR A 379 4.84 4.36 18.15
C TYR A 379 3.97 3.53 19.09
N LEU A 380 4.05 2.21 18.96
CA LEU A 380 3.49 1.29 19.93
C LEU A 380 4.17 1.47 21.30
N PRO A 381 3.45 1.19 22.40
CA PRO A 381 4.08 1.04 23.70
C PRO A 381 5.17 -0.04 23.60
N PRO A 382 6.33 0.12 24.24
CA PRO A 382 7.33 -0.95 24.28
C PRO A 382 6.75 -2.17 25.01
N ASP A 383 7.20 -3.36 24.60
CA ASP A 383 6.87 -4.66 25.19
C ASP A 383 5.40 -5.10 25.02
N VAL A 384 4.63 -4.47 24.12
CA VAL A 384 3.31 -5.01 23.71
C VAL A 384 3.53 -6.25 22.87
N LYS A 385 2.81 -7.31 23.20
CA LYS A 385 2.85 -8.57 22.47
C LYS A 385 1.60 -8.78 21.64
N LEU A 386 1.78 -9.15 20.38
CA LEU A 386 0.75 -9.72 19.52
C LEU A 386 1.02 -11.22 19.40
N ILE A 387 0.05 -12.06 19.72
CA ILE A 387 0.23 -13.51 19.85
C ILE A 387 -0.90 -14.23 19.11
N ILE A 388 -0.56 -15.19 18.26
CA ILE A 388 -1.51 -16.15 17.67
C ILE A 388 -1.43 -17.44 18.49
N LEU A 389 -2.58 -17.92 18.97
CA LEU A 389 -2.71 -19.15 19.73
C LEU A 389 -3.45 -20.21 18.89
N GLU A 390 -3.03 -21.46 19.00
CA GLU A 390 -3.80 -22.60 18.49
C GLU A 390 -5.07 -22.83 19.33
N GLU A 391 -5.99 -23.70 18.87
CA GLU A 391 -7.17 -24.11 19.63
C GLU A 391 -6.81 -24.72 21.01
N SER A 392 -5.63 -25.35 21.13
CA SER A 392 -5.09 -25.89 22.38
C SER A 392 -4.76 -24.80 23.42
N GLY A 393 -4.62 -23.54 22.98
CA GLY A 393 -4.09 -22.43 23.75
C GLY A 393 -2.56 -22.31 23.74
N GLU A 394 -1.86 -23.17 22.99
CA GLU A 394 -0.42 -23.05 22.78
C GLU A 394 -0.08 -21.86 21.87
N VAL A 395 1.07 -21.23 22.11
CA VAL A 395 1.55 -20.12 21.29
C VAL A 395 2.05 -20.66 19.96
N PHE A 396 1.41 -20.18 18.89
CA PHE A 396 1.78 -20.50 17.52
C PHE A 396 2.77 -19.47 16.95
N LEU A 397 2.43 -18.18 17.07
CA LEU A 397 3.28 -17.06 16.65
C LEU A 397 3.24 -15.94 17.69
N GLU A 398 4.34 -15.19 17.83
CA GLU A 398 4.44 -14.05 18.75
C GLU A 398 5.33 -12.95 18.14
N ALA A 399 4.89 -11.70 18.24
CA ALA A 399 5.69 -10.51 17.97
C ALA A 399 5.64 -9.59 19.19
N THR A 400 6.76 -8.92 19.50
CA THR A 400 6.87 -7.96 20.61
C THR A 400 7.37 -6.62 20.10
N SER A 401 6.69 -5.52 20.46
CA SER A 401 7.06 -4.17 20.05
C SER A 401 8.27 -3.61 20.81
N ARG A 402 9.08 -2.82 20.11
CA ARG A 402 10.13 -1.95 20.64
C ARG A 402 9.63 -0.51 20.67
N SER A 403 10.36 0.39 21.31
CA SER A 403 10.01 1.81 21.43
C SER A 403 10.08 2.61 20.11
N VAL A 404 10.48 1.97 19.01
CA VAL A 404 10.59 2.57 17.67
C VAL A 404 9.65 1.92 16.66
N ASP A 405 8.85 0.93 17.09
CA ASP A 405 7.96 0.20 16.21
C ASP A 405 6.62 0.95 16.09
N ASN A 406 6.31 1.46 14.90
CA ASN A 406 5.00 2.06 14.59
C ASN A 406 3.88 1.03 14.58
N TRP A 407 4.22 -0.25 14.42
CA TRP A 407 3.31 -1.40 14.43
C TRP A 407 4.09 -2.73 14.55
N ILE A 408 3.39 -3.81 14.85
CA ILE A 408 3.89 -5.20 14.77
C ILE A 408 2.90 -6.08 13.99
N GLN A 409 3.39 -7.07 13.24
CA GLN A 409 2.59 -7.97 12.40
C GLN A 409 2.85 -9.43 12.74
N LEU A 410 1.82 -10.26 12.57
CA LEU A 410 1.95 -11.69 12.35
C LEU A 410 1.17 -12.12 11.10
N GLU A 411 1.72 -13.07 10.35
CA GLU A 411 1.15 -13.66 9.13
C GLU A 411 1.23 -15.18 9.22
N PHE A 412 0.15 -15.87 8.83
CA PHE A 412 0.13 -17.32 8.75
C PHE A 412 -0.91 -17.84 7.75
N GLN A 413 -0.76 -19.10 7.38
CA GLN A 413 -1.70 -19.84 6.54
C GLN A 413 -2.55 -20.80 7.36
N GLY A 414 -3.75 -21.06 6.88
CA GLY A 414 -4.62 -22.07 7.44
C GLY A 414 -5.69 -22.56 6.46
N GLU A 415 -6.37 -23.62 6.87
CA GLU A 415 -7.43 -24.29 6.10
C GLU A 415 -8.82 -23.91 6.65
N PRO A 416 -9.88 -23.93 5.81
CA PRO A 416 -11.24 -23.68 6.28
C PRO A 416 -11.65 -24.59 7.45
N GLY A 417 -12.18 -23.98 8.52
CA GLY A 417 -12.61 -24.68 9.73
C GLY A 417 -11.57 -24.79 10.84
N GLU A 418 -10.31 -24.42 10.58
CA GLU A 418 -9.30 -24.28 11.62
C GLU A 418 -9.64 -23.15 12.59
N ARG A 419 -9.27 -23.34 13.86
CA ARG A 419 -9.56 -22.41 14.95
C ARG A 419 -8.27 -21.86 15.53
N PHE A 420 -8.27 -20.56 15.78
CA PHE A 420 -7.16 -19.88 16.42
C PHE A 420 -7.68 -18.75 17.29
N SER A 421 -6.81 -18.20 18.13
CA SER A 421 -7.11 -16.99 18.90
C SER A 421 -6.02 -15.95 18.67
N ILE A 422 -6.41 -14.67 18.67
CA ILE A 422 -5.45 -13.57 18.75
C ILE A 422 -5.48 -13.03 20.16
N LYS A 423 -4.32 -13.00 20.80
CA LYS A 423 -4.11 -12.40 22.11
C LYS A 423 -3.18 -11.21 21.98
N ILE A 424 -3.57 -10.09 22.58
CA ILE A 424 -2.70 -8.91 22.76
C ILE A 424 -2.42 -8.77 24.26
N GLU A 425 -1.15 -8.61 24.63
CA GLU A 425 -0.70 -8.55 26.01
C GLU A 425 0.23 -7.35 26.25
N LEU A 426 0.06 -6.66 27.37
CA LEU A 426 0.94 -5.60 27.84
C LEU A 426 1.01 -5.63 29.38
N GLY A 427 2.17 -6.00 29.91
CA GLY A 427 2.35 -6.22 31.35
C GLY A 427 1.45 -7.35 31.85
N GLU A 428 0.56 -7.06 32.82
CA GLU A 428 -0.41 -8.03 33.35
C GLU A 428 -1.77 -7.99 32.62
N ALA A 429 -1.98 -7.03 31.71
CA ALA A 429 -3.23 -6.88 30.98
C ALA A 429 -3.17 -7.67 29.67
N SER A 430 -4.26 -8.36 29.34
CA SER A 430 -4.40 -9.00 28.03
C SER A 430 -5.84 -8.99 27.55
N ILE A 431 -6.02 -8.99 26.24
CA ILE A 431 -7.31 -9.18 25.58
C ILE A 431 -7.18 -10.31 24.54
N THR A 432 -8.26 -11.06 24.31
CA THR A 432 -8.24 -12.22 23.41
C THR A 432 -9.56 -12.35 22.67
N ASP A 433 -9.47 -12.59 21.36
CA ASP A 433 -10.58 -12.92 20.48
C ASP A 433 -10.33 -14.28 19.82
N ASN A 434 -11.42 -15.00 19.52
CA ASN A 434 -11.38 -16.35 18.97
C ASN A 434 -11.96 -16.37 17.55
N PHE A 435 -11.28 -17.05 16.64
CA PHE A 435 -11.58 -17.04 15.21
C PHE A 435 -11.69 -18.45 14.63
N MET A 436 -12.45 -18.56 13.55
CA MET A 436 -12.49 -19.73 12.69
C MET A 436 -12.27 -19.32 11.24
N ILE A 437 -11.32 -19.98 10.59
CA ILE A 437 -10.91 -19.72 9.20
C ILE A 437 -12.02 -20.10 8.21
#